data_AF-A0A0P0DPQ3-F1
#
_entry.id   AF-A0A0P0DPQ3-F1
#
_cell.length_a   1.000
_cell.length_b   1.000
_cell.length_c   1.000
_cell.angle_alpha   90.00
_cell.angle_beta   90.00
_cell.angle_gamma   90.00
#
_symmetry.space_group_name_H-M   'P 1'
#
loop_
_entity.id
_entity.type
_entity.pdbx_description
1 polymer ?
#
loop_
_entity_poly.entity_id
_entity_poly.type
_entity_poly.pdbx_seq_one_letter_code
_entity_poly.pdbx_strand_id
1 'polypeptide(L)'
;MSDRKSNAKKKSIITTVALAGALALAGCTSDADTASYNLSREAEQFNIERRITFINGITNEIMLTVEGYCSVETADSGLAGALEVTCKQGPDQYTKDFLGLSDNVTYITEQLESKDVSLYHRKIIIKPESIFPEFDLEAGEQ
;
A
#
# COMPACT_ATOMS: atom_id res chain seq x y z
N MET A 1 -22.77 50.94 17.18
CA MET A 1 -23.34 49.74 16.50
C MET A 1 -22.73 49.47 15.10
N SER A 2 -21.56 50.05 14.77
CA SER A 2 -20.89 49.88 13.47
C SER A 2 -19.82 48.78 13.49
N ASP A 3 -19.08 48.64 14.60
CA ASP A 3 -17.92 47.75 14.71
C ASP A 3 -18.24 46.25 14.75
N ARG A 4 -19.41 45.86 15.28
CA ARG A 4 -19.85 44.44 15.28
C ARG A 4 -20.08 43.90 13.87
N LYS A 5 -20.58 44.72 12.93
CA LYS A 5 -20.81 44.31 11.53
C LYS A 5 -19.49 44.13 10.76
N SER A 6 -18.47 44.94 11.08
CA SER A 6 -17.13 44.84 10.45
C SER A 6 -16.40 43.55 10.83
N ASN A 7 -16.42 43.20 12.13
CA ASN A 7 -15.78 41.97 12.62
C ASN A 7 -16.51 40.69 12.17
N ALA A 8 -17.84 40.71 12.05
CA ALA A 8 -18.60 39.60 11.50
C ALA A 8 -18.29 39.36 10.01
N LYS A 9 -18.15 40.43 9.21
CA LYS A 9 -17.73 40.33 7.80
C LYS A 9 -16.30 39.83 7.64
N LYS A 10 -15.34 40.33 8.46
CA LYS A 10 -13.95 39.84 8.45
C LYS A 10 -13.82 38.37 8.86
N LYS A 11 -14.55 37.93 9.91
CA LYS A 11 -14.58 36.52 10.32
C LYS A 11 -15.21 35.63 9.24
N SER A 12 -16.27 36.08 8.58
CA SER A 12 -16.91 35.33 7.49
C SER A 12 -16.00 35.15 6.27
N ILE A 13 -15.19 36.15 5.91
CA ILE A 13 -14.27 36.06 4.77
C ILE A 13 -13.14 35.06 5.06
N ILE A 14 -12.60 35.05 6.28
CA ILE A 14 -11.53 34.14 6.69
C ILE A 14 -12.01 32.68 6.64
N THR A 15 -13.23 32.39 7.10
CA THR A 15 -13.80 31.04 7.07
C THR A 15 -14.03 30.54 5.64
N THR A 16 -14.50 31.40 4.72
CA THR A 16 -14.74 31.01 3.32
C THR A 16 -13.44 30.76 2.56
N VAL A 17 -12.37 31.54 2.83
CA VAL A 17 -11.05 31.34 2.21
C VAL A 17 -10.39 30.05 2.72
N ALA A 18 -10.53 29.72 4.01
CA ALA A 18 -10.00 28.47 4.56
C ALA A 18 -10.71 27.23 3.97
N LEU A 19 -12.02 27.31 3.74
CA LEU A 19 -12.79 26.22 3.15
C LEU A 19 -12.50 26.05 1.65
N ALA A 20 -12.29 27.15 0.92
CA ALA A 20 -11.86 27.12 -0.49
C ALA A 20 -10.42 26.57 -0.63
N GLY A 21 -9.52 26.87 0.32
CA GLY A 21 -8.18 26.31 0.36
C GLY A 21 -8.16 24.80 0.65
N ALA A 22 -9.08 24.30 1.49
CA ALA A 22 -9.21 22.87 1.77
C ALA A 22 -9.69 22.06 0.56
N LEU A 23 -10.55 22.63 -0.29
CA LEU A 23 -11.01 22.00 -1.53
C LEU A 23 -9.94 22.01 -2.63
N ALA A 24 -9.04 22.99 -2.63
CA ALA A 24 -7.91 23.04 -3.56
C ALA A 24 -6.83 21.99 -3.26
N LEU A 25 -6.83 21.41 -2.06
CA LEU A 25 -5.91 20.34 -1.65
C LEU A 25 -6.45 18.93 -1.97
N ALA A 26 -7.72 18.80 -2.38
CA ALA A 26 -8.24 17.58 -2.95
C ALA A 26 -7.74 17.48 -4.40
N GLY A 27 -6.48 17.07 -4.57
CA GLY A 27 -5.86 16.90 -5.88
C GLY A 27 -6.72 16.00 -6.78
N CYS A 28 -6.84 16.38 -8.05
CA CYS A 28 -7.51 15.55 -9.06
C CYS A 28 -6.70 14.25 -9.26
N THR A 29 -7.12 13.18 -8.59
CA THR A 29 -6.68 11.81 -8.87
C THR A 29 -7.48 11.28 -10.05
N SER A 30 -6.81 10.68 -11.03
CA SER A 30 -7.51 10.00 -12.13
C SER A 30 -8.09 8.66 -11.67
N ASP A 31 -9.02 8.11 -12.46
CA ASP A 31 -9.52 6.75 -12.25
C ASP A 31 -8.36 5.72 -12.31
N ALA A 32 -7.36 5.97 -13.15
CA ALA A 32 -6.18 5.10 -13.27
C ALA A 32 -5.31 5.14 -12.00
N ASP A 33 -5.13 6.30 -11.39
CA ASP A 33 -4.40 6.44 -10.12
C ASP A 33 -5.11 5.68 -9.00
N THR A 34 -6.44 5.75 -8.97
CA THR A 34 -7.28 5.04 -8.00
C THR A 34 -7.19 3.53 -8.19
N ALA A 35 -7.28 3.03 -9.43
CA ALA A 35 -7.11 1.62 -9.75
C ALA A 35 -5.72 1.12 -9.33
N SER A 36 -4.66 1.87 -9.67
CA SER A 36 -3.28 1.55 -9.33
C SER A 36 -3.06 1.43 -7.82
N TYR A 37 -3.57 2.39 -7.04
CA TYR A 37 -3.51 2.37 -5.59
C TYR A 37 -4.22 1.14 -5.00
N ASN A 38 -5.43 0.84 -5.49
CA ASN A 38 -6.20 -0.31 -5.00
C ASN A 38 -5.54 -1.64 -5.36
N LEU A 39 -5.02 -1.81 -6.58
CA LEU A 39 -4.29 -3.01 -7.00
C LEU A 39 -3.05 -3.22 -6.16
N SER A 40 -2.28 -2.16 -5.91
CA SER A 40 -1.12 -2.20 -5.03
C SER A 40 -1.51 -2.69 -3.64
N ARG A 41 -2.55 -2.09 -3.04
CA ARG A 41 -3.06 -2.50 -1.73
C ARG A 41 -3.56 -3.94 -1.67
N GLU A 42 -4.22 -4.43 -2.70
CA GLU A 42 -4.70 -5.82 -2.73
C GLU A 42 -3.55 -6.81 -2.76
N ALA A 43 -2.48 -6.49 -3.47
CA ALA A 43 -1.31 -7.35 -3.47
C ALA A 43 -0.50 -7.27 -2.18
N GLU A 44 -0.43 -6.10 -1.52
CA GLU A 44 0.10 -5.98 -0.14
C GLU A 44 -0.69 -6.80 0.89
N GLN A 45 -1.92 -7.19 0.55
CA GLN A 45 -2.75 -8.10 1.34
C GLN A 45 -2.69 -9.54 0.85
N PHE A 46 -1.81 -9.85 -0.12
CA PHE A 46 -1.67 -11.17 -0.71
C PHE A 46 -2.95 -11.69 -1.40
N ASN A 47 -3.76 -10.78 -1.98
CA ASN A 47 -5.00 -11.12 -2.69
C ASN A 47 -4.84 -11.17 -4.23
N ILE A 48 -3.64 -10.90 -4.73
CA ILE A 48 -3.28 -10.87 -6.15
C ILE A 48 -2.07 -11.76 -6.35
N GLU A 49 -2.17 -12.69 -7.30
CA GLU A 49 -1.06 -13.50 -7.74
C GLU A 49 -0.20 -12.74 -8.74
N ARG A 50 1.11 -12.76 -8.53
CA ARG A 50 2.10 -12.06 -9.35
C ARG A 50 3.22 -13.00 -9.75
N ARG A 51 3.78 -12.72 -10.93
CA ARG A 51 5.02 -13.30 -11.42
C ARG A 51 6.08 -12.21 -11.42
N ILE A 52 7.14 -12.40 -10.66
CA ILE A 52 8.34 -11.55 -10.69
C ILE A 52 9.43 -12.29 -11.45
N THR A 53 9.87 -11.73 -12.58
CA THR A 53 10.90 -12.33 -13.43
C THR A 53 12.11 -11.42 -13.49
N PHE A 54 13.28 -11.95 -13.12
CA PHE A 54 14.57 -11.29 -13.21
C PHE A 54 15.28 -11.69 -14.49
N ILE A 55 15.78 -10.70 -15.21
CA ILE A 55 16.36 -10.86 -16.54
C ILE A 55 17.73 -10.18 -16.56
N ASN A 56 18.71 -10.87 -17.12
CA ASN A 56 20.00 -10.27 -17.43
C ASN A 56 19.87 -9.44 -18.72
N GLY A 57 20.07 -8.13 -18.64
CA GLY A 57 19.98 -7.21 -19.78
C GLY A 57 21.11 -7.34 -20.80
N ILE A 58 22.19 -8.08 -20.50
CA ILE A 58 23.27 -8.36 -21.45
C ILE A 58 22.99 -9.67 -22.21
N THR A 59 22.66 -10.75 -21.50
CA THR A 59 22.48 -12.09 -22.11
C THR A 59 21.04 -12.39 -22.51
N ASN A 60 20.07 -11.60 -22.06
CA ASN A 60 18.62 -11.85 -22.16
C ASN A 60 18.17 -13.15 -21.50
N GLU A 61 18.96 -13.69 -20.57
CA GLU A 61 18.63 -14.91 -19.83
C GLU A 61 17.74 -14.59 -18.62
N ILE A 62 16.76 -15.47 -18.38
CA ILE A 62 15.96 -15.46 -17.15
C ILE A 62 16.82 -16.03 -16.04
N MET A 63 17.02 -15.25 -14.99
CA MET A 63 17.87 -15.62 -13.86
C MET A 63 17.06 -16.21 -12.71
N LEU A 64 15.86 -15.70 -12.48
CA LEU A 64 14.98 -16.10 -11.40
C LEU A 64 13.54 -15.74 -11.78
N THR A 65 12.62 -16.64 -11.46
CA THR A 65 11.19 -16.38 -11.52
C THR A 65 10.57 -16.75 -10.17
N VAL A 66 9.82 -15.81 -9.60
CA VAL A 66 9.04 -15.99 -8.38
C VAL A 66 7.57 -15.85 -8.75
N GLU A 67 6.76 -16.84 -8.42
CA GLU A 67 5.32 -16.83 -8.68
C GLU A 67 4.55 -17.08 -7.38
N GLY A 68 3.45 -16.34 -7.22
CA GLY A 68 2.53 -16.54 -6.12
C GLY A 68 1.94 -15.23 -5.60
N TYR A 69 1.35 -15.29 -4.41
CA TYR A 69 0.81 -14.11 -3.74
C TYR A 69 1.95 -13.35 -3.06
N CYS A 70 2.55 -12.42 -3.80
CA CYS A 70 3.72 -11.68 -3.37
C CYS A 70 3.50 -10.15 -3.38
N SER A 71 3.92 -9.52 -2.30
CA SER A 71 4.19 -8.08 -2.20
C SER A 71 5.61 -7.81 -2.70
N VAL A 72 5.79 -6.66 -3.35
CA VAL A 72 7.07 -6.24 -3.92
C VAL A 72 7.31 -4.80 -3.52
N GLU A 73 8.38 -4.57 -2.78
CA GLU A 73 8.79 -3.24 -2.35
C GLU A 73 10.21 -2.96 -2.81
N THR A 74 10.49 -1.73 -3.24
CA THR A 74 11.86 -1.27 -3.42
C THR A 74 12.37 -0.80 -2.07
N ALA A 75 13.45 -1.39 -1.56
CA ALA A 75 13.96 -1.06 -0.24
C ALA A 75 14.36 0.43 -0.15
N ASP A 76 13.65 1.21 0.68
CA ASP A 76 14.22 2.40 1.31
C ASP A 76 15.18 2.00 2.45
N SER A 77 15.19 0.71 2.83
CA SER A 77 15.85 0.18 4.02
C SER A 77 17.22 -0.44 3.70
N GLY A 78 18.30 0.27 4.06
CA GLY A 78 19.65 -0.25 4.30
C GLY A 78 20.49 -0.78 3.12
N LEU A 79 19.88 -1.36 2.09
CA LEU A 79 20.53 -1.92 0.90
C LEU A 79 20.01 -1.18 -0.34
N ALA A 80 20.59 -0.01 -0.60
CA ALA A 80 20.27 0.77 -1.79
C ALA A 80 20.39 -0.13 -3.05
N GLY A 81 19.32 -0.21 -3.83
CA GLY A 81 19.26 -1.06 -5.03
C GLY A 81 18.80 -2.50 -4.79
N ALA A 82 18.21 -2.82 -3.64
CA ALA A 82 17.57 -4.13 -3.43
C ALA A 82 16.04 -4.09 -3.66
N LEU A 83 15.51 -5.17 -4.23
CA LEU A 83 14.09 -5.47 -4.29
C LEU A 83 13.73 -6.40 -3.13
N GLU A 84 12.76 -6.03 -2.32
CA GLU A 84 12.21 -6.85 -1.25
C GLU A 84 10.95 -7.55 -1.77
N VAL A 85 10.96 -8.88 -1.78
CA VAL A 85 9.82 -9.69 -2.21
C VAL A 85 9.32 -10.47 -1.02
N THR A 86 8.09 -10.17 -0.57
CA THR A 86 7.45 -10.92 0.51
C THR A 86 6.35 -11.78 -0.09
N CYS A 87 6.40 -13.10 0.07
CA CYS A 87 5.42 -14.02 -0.48
C CYS A 87 4.70 -14.79 0.62
N LYS A 88 3.38 -14.99 0.45
CA LYS A 88 2.58 -15.87 1.31
C LYS A 88 2.61 -17.30 0.77
N GLN A 89 3.12 -18.24 1.57
CA GLN A 89 3.28 -19.65 1.20
C GLN A 89 2.17 -20.56 1.76
N GLY A 90 1.40 -20.06 2.74
CA GLY A 90 0.33 -20.81 3.38
C GLY A 90 -0.43 -19.96 4.41
N PRO A 91 -1.37 -20.54 5.17
CA PRO A 91 -1.97 -19.87 6.33
C PRO A 91 -0.86 -19.44 7.29
N ASP A 92 -0.74 -18.13 7.50
CA ASP A 92 0.24 -17.49 8.39
C ASP A 92 1.72 -17.84 8.13
N GLN A 93 2.05 -18.26 6.90
CA GLN A 93 3.40 -18.59 6.48
C GLN A 93 3.86 -17.63 5.39
N TYR A 94 4.95 -16.90 5.67
CA TYR A 94 5.49 -15.86 4.81
C TYR A 94 6.98 -16.05 4.62
N THR A 95 7.47 -15.83 3.39
CA THR A 95 8.89 -15.73 3.06
C THR A 95 9.21 -14.31 2.65
N LYS A 96 10.43 -13.85 2.94
CA LYS A 96 10.92 -12.54 2.51
C LYS A 96 12.30 -12.68 1.92
N ASP A 97 12.44 -12.29 0.67
CA ASP A 97 13.67 -12.35 -0.09
C ASP A 97 14.19 -10.93 -0.36
N PHE A 98 15.48 -10.73 -0.15
CA PHE A 98 16.18 -9.49 -0.52
C PHE A 98 17.00 -9.77 -1.77
N LEU A 99 16.56 -9.20 -2.89
CA LEU A 99 17.13 -9.44 -4.21
C LEU A 99 17.90 -8.19 -4.64
N GLY A 100 19.22 -8.25 -4.53
CA GLY A 100 20.09 -7.16 -4.99
C GLY A 100 20.00 -6.99 -6.50
N LEU A 101 19.66 -5.78 -6.94
CA LEU A 101 19.72 -5.41 -8.35
C LEU A 101 21.14 -4.96 -8.67
N SER A 102 21.61 -5.34 -9.86
CA SER A 102 22.87 -4.86 -10.42
C SER A 102 22.58 -4.10 -11.71
N ASP A 103 23.55 -3.35 -12.22
CA ASP A 103 23.40 -2.54 -13.45
C ASP A 103 22.93 -3.35 -14.67
N ASN A 104 23.17 -4.67 -14.66
CA ASN A 104 22.83 -5.57 -15.76
C ASN A 104 21.60 -6.44 -15.49
N VAL A 105 20.93 -6.27 -14.35
CA VAL A 105 19.76 -7.07 -13.97
C VAL A 105 18.54 -6.18 -13.88
N THR A 106 17.52 -6.51 -14.66
CA THR A 106 16.20 -5.91 -14.58
C THR A 106 15.20 -6.92 -14.06
N TYR A 107 14.05 -6.44 -13.60
CA TYR A 107 12.94 -7.29 -13.20
C TYR A 107 11.63 -6.78 -13.76
N ILE A 108 10.69 -7.70 -13.94
CA ILE A 108 9.32 -7.42 -14.35
C ILE A 108 8.40 -8.05 -13.32
N THR A 109 7.46 -7.27 -12.79
CA THR A 109 6.39 -7.75 -11.92
C THR A 109 5.09 -7.73 -12.71
N GLU A 110 4.61 -8.92 -13.07
CA GLU A 110 3.38 -9.11 -13.83
C GLU A 110 2.27 -9.58 -12.90
N GLN A 111 1.08 -9.01 -13.04
CA GLN A 111 -0.13 -9.55 -12.45
C GLN A 111 -0.74 -10.56 -13.43
N LEU A 112 -0.93 -11.81 -12.99
CA LEU A 112 -1.33 -12.90 -13.88
C LEU A 112 -2.82 -12.85 -14.26
N GLU A 113 -3.67 -12.33 -13.36
CA GLU A 113 -5.12 -12.26 -13.57
C GLU A 113 -5.68 -10.87 -13.27
N SER A 114 -6.72 -10.45 -13.99
CA SER A 114 -7.41 -9.18 -13.70
C SER A 114 -8.10 -9.24 -12.33
N LYS A 115 -7.96 -8.18 -11.53
CA LYS A 115 -8.68 -8.02 -10.26
C LYS A 115 -9.66 -6.86 -10.38
N ASP A 116 -10.91 -7.09 -10.01
CA ASP A 116 -11.86 -6.00 -9.82
C ASP A 116 -11.48 -5.20 -8.58
N VAL A 117 -10.99 -3.99 -8.82
CA VAL A 117 -10.60 -3.02 -7.80
C VAL A 117 -11.50 -1.79 -7.87
N SER A 118 -12.81 -2.02 -7.87
CA SER A 118 -13.88 -1.04 -7.63
C SER A 118 -13.41 0.41 -7.45
N LEU A 119 -13.58 1.22 -8.49
CA LEU A 119 -13.32 2.65 -8.45
C LEU A 119 -14.37 3.43 -7.62
N TYR A 120 -15.56 2.85 -7.44
CA TYR A 120 -16.73 3.56 -6.89
C TYR A 120 -17.23 3.06 -5.53
N HIS A 121 -16.68 1.96 -4.99
CA HIS A 121 -17.03 1.41 -3.68
C HIS A 121 -15.89 1.55 -2.67
N ARG A 122 -16.23 2.02 -1.46
CA ARG A 122 -15.31 2.13 -0.33
C ARG A 122 -15.01 0.74 0.26
N LYS A 123 -13.80 0.23 0.05
CA LYS A 123 -13.30 -0.96 0.74
C LYS A 123 -12.63 -0.57 2.06
N ILE A 124 -13.26 -0.89 3.20
CA ILE A 124 -12.62 -0.76 4.53
C ILE A 124 -12.01 -2.11 4.86
N ILE A 125 -10.68 -2.20 4.87
CA ILE A 125 -9.95 -3.36 5.37
C ILE A 125 -9.58 -3.06 6.83
N ILE A 126 -10.23 -3.74 7.76
CA ILE A 126 -9.85 -3.76 9.17
C ILE A 126 -9.04 -5.05 9.35
N LYS A 127 -7.79 -4.94 9.82
CA LYS A 127 -6.98 -6.08 10.25
C LYS A 127 -7.04 -6.17 11.79
N PRO A 128 -8.01 -6.88 12.39
CA PRO A 128 -8.10 -7.00 13.84
C PRO A 128 -7.17 -8.13 14.31
N GLU A 129 -5.87 -7.88 14.35
CA GLU A 129 -4.97 -8.72 15.13
C GLU A 129 -4.54 -7.90 16.35
N SER A 130 -4.68 -8.48 17.55
CA SER A 130 -4.35 -7.94 18.89
C SER A 130 -5.48 -7.36 19.74
N ILE A 131 -6.64 -8.03 19.83
CA ILE A 131 -7.51 -7.88 21.02
C ILE A 131 -7.96 -9.26 21.54
N PHE A 132 -7.01 -10.13 21.84
CA PHE A 132 -7.26 -11.19 22.82
C PHE A 132 -6.57 -10.76 24.12
N PRO A 133 -7.30 -10.27 25.13
CA PRO A 133 -6.73 -10.15 26.46
C PRO A 133 -6.42 -11.57 26.96
N GLU A 134 -5.13 -11.84 27.20
CA GLU A 134 -4.72 -13.02 27.95
C GLU A 134 -5.33 -12.92 29.36
N PHE A 135 -6.30 -13.76 29.67
CA PHE A 135 -6.78 -13.93 31.04
C PHE A 135 -5.96 -15.03 31.69
N ASP A 136 -5.07 -14.65 32.60
CA ASP A 136 -4.42 -15.61 33.48
C ASP A 136 -5.42 -15.98 34.59
N LEU A 137 -5.94 -17.21 34.53
CA LEU A 137 -6.83 -17.74 35.54
C LEU A 137 -5.99 -18.51 36.56
N GLU A 138 -5.54 -17.82 37.60
CA GLU A 138 -5.05 -18.48 38.81
C GLU A 138 -6.25 -19.06 39.58
N ALA A 139 -6.50 -20.36 39.41
CA ALA A 139 -7.39 -21.10 40.29
C ALA A 139 -6.69 -21.30 41.64
N GLY A 140 -7.12 -20.55 42.66
CA GLY A 140 -6.69 -20.78 44.03
C GLY A 140 -7.09 -22.18 44.49
N GLU A 141 -6.10 -23.00 44.82
CA GLU A 141 -6.30 -24.31 45.45
C GLU A 141 -6.88 -24.12 46.86
N GLN A 142 -7.96 -24.85 47.17
CA GLN A 142 -8.64 -24.85 48.47
C GLN A 142 -8.01 -25.87 49.43
#